data_AF-A0A8J2L6Y6-F1
#
_entry.id   AF-A0A8J2L6Y6-F1
#
_cell.length_a   1.000
_cell.length_b   1.000
_cell.length_c   1.000
_cell.angle_alpha   90.00
_cell.angle_beta   90.00
_cell.angle_gamma   90.00
#
_symmetry.space_group_name_H-M   'P 1'
#
loop_
_entity.id
_entity.type
_entity.pdbx_description
1 polymer ?
#
loop_
_entity_poly.entity_id
_entity_poly.type
_entity_poly.pdbx_seq_one_letter_code
_entity_poly.pdbx_strand_id
1 'polypeptide(L)'
;DYTPDKSNGTTAFREIEPSRLIVGKGRDLKPLQVDEDIKDQKVESSGGVMNLFKGLVSGKTLTIEDTTPVLEKLKDHLIAKNVAADVAYKLCDSVGAKIHGKVLGTFQTVSSTVKAALEESLLALLRPKRQVDVLREALEAKRQGRPFVVT
;
A
#
# COMPACT_ATOMS: atom_id res chain seq x y z
N ASP A 1 -46.86 25.09 4.79
CA ASP A 1 -47.72 24.13 5.50
C ASP A 1 -47.64 22.76 4.86
N TYR A 2 -46.97 21.83 5.51
CA TYR A 2 -46.88 20.43 5.08
C TYR A 2 -47.27 19.54 6.27
N THR A 3 -48.40 18.84 6.12
CA THR A 3 -48.90 17.84 7.05
C THR A 3 -48.44 16.45 6.59
N PRO A 4 -47.90 15.59 7.48
CA PRO A 4 -47.50 14.24 7.10
C PRO A 4 -48.70 13.28 7.15
N ASP A 5 -48.86 12.48 6.09
CA ASP A 5 -49.79 11.36 6.07
C ASP A 5 -49.20 10.16 6.84
N LYS A 6 -50.02 9.57 7.73
CA LYS A 6 -49.74 8.36 8.47
C LYS A 6 -50.52 7.23 7.81
N SER A 7 -49.83 6.31 7.13
CA SER A 7 -50.35 4.96 6.93
C SER A 7 -49.33 3.93 7.41
N ASN A 8 -49.69 3.31 8.52
CA ASN A 8 -49.03 2.15 9.10
C ASN A 8 -49.45 0.91 8.31
N GLY A 9 -48.49 0.07 7.91
CA GLY A 9 -48.74 -1.21 7.28
C GLY A 9 -47.57 -2.16 7.50
N THR A 10 -47.60 -2.85 8.64
CA THR A 10 -46.69 -3.92 9.05
C THR A 10 -46.73 -5.08 8.05
N THR A 11 -45.57 -5.64 7.67
CA THR A 11 -45.20 -7.08 7.72
C THR A 11 -44.17 -7.49 6.65
N ALA A 12 -43.29 -8.41 7.08
CA ALA A 12 -42.39 -9.29 6.31
C ALA A 12 -41.05 -8.70 5.82
N PHE A 13 -40.02 -8.86 6.66
CA PHE A 13 -38.63 -8.99 6.20
C PHE A 13 -38.53 -10.22 5.30
N ARG A 14 -38.34 -10.02 4.00
CA ARG A 14 -37.91 -11.08 3.07
C ARG A 14 -36.39 -11.08 3.06
N GLU A 15 -35.82 -12.17 3.56
CA GLU A 15 -34.41 -12.51 3.44
C GLU A 15 -34.08 -12.69 1.94
N ILE A 16 -33.20 -11.84 1.42
CA ILE A 16 -32.74 -11.92 0.03
C ILE A 16 -31.49 -12.80 0.02
N GLU A 17 -31.66 -14.05 -0.39
CA GLU A 17 -30.55 -14.95 -0.77
C GLU A 17 -29.82 -14.34 -1.99
N PRO A 18 -28.52 -14.01 -1.91
CA PRO A 18 -27.78 -13.55 -3.08
C PRO A 18 -27.55 -14.74 -4.02
N SER A 19 -28.17 -14.68 -5.19
CA SER A 19 -28.03 -15.63 -6.29
C SER A 19 -26.55 -15.82 -6.65
N ARG A 20 -26.04 -17.04 -6.42
CA ARG A 20 -24.65 -17.48 -6.65
C ARG A 20 -24.28 -17.64 -8.13
N LEU A 21 -24.89 -16.86 -9.02
CA LEU A 21 -24.81 -17.05 -10.48
C LEU A 21 -24.12 -15.89 -11.19
N ILE A 22 -23.00 -15.40 -10.66
CA ILE A 22 -22.04 -14.60 -11.43
C ILE A 22 -20.62 -15.04 -11.06
N VAL A 23 -20.25 -16.26 -11.43
CA VAL A 23 -18.83 -16.61 -11.61
C VAL A 23 -18.56 -16.55 -13.11
N GLY A 24 -18.00 -15.43 -13.55
CA GLY A 24 -17.58 -15.22 -14.92
C GLY A 24 -16.54 -16.27 -15.32
N LYS A 25 -16.78 -16.92 -16.46
CA LYS A 25 -15.87 -17.86 -17.11
C LYS A 25 -14.62 -17.09 -17.54
N GLY A 26 -13.56 -17.16 -16.74
CA GLY A 26 -12.26 -16.56 -17.04
C GLY A 26 -11.67 -17.21 -18.28
N ARG A 27 -11.38 -16.38 -19.29
CA ARG A 27 -10.63 -16.76 -20.49
C ARG A 27 -9.22 -17.19 -20.10
N ASP A 28 -8.69 -18.20 -20.77
CA ASP A 28 -7.31 -18.69 -20.63
C ASP A 28 -6.30 -17.55 -20.82
N LEU A 29 -5.79 -17.02 -19.71
CA LEU A 29 -4.62 -16.14 -19.70
C LEU A 29 -3.39 -17.04 -19.73
N LYS A 30 -2.68 -17.06 -20.86
CA LYS A 30 -1.36 -17.68 -20.94
C LYS A 30 -0.44 -16.98 -19.93
N PRO A 31 0.15 -17.68 -18.95
CA PRO A 31 1.17 -17.09 -18.10
C PRO A 31 2.38 -16.72 -18.97
N LEU A 32 2.96 -15.55 -18.71
CA LEU A 32 4.27 -15.16 -19.22
C LEU A 32 5.29 -16.22 -18.79
N GLN A 33 5.86 -16.94 -19.75
CA GLN A 33 6.97 -17.86 -19.53
C GLN A 33 8.22 -17.03 -19.29
N VAL A 34 8.79 -17.16 -18.08
CA VAL A 34 10.16 -16.79 -17.78
C VAL A 34 10.91 -18.11 -17.71
N ASP A 35 11.74 -18.38 -18.72
CA ASP A 35 12.57 -19.58 -18.76
C ASP A 35 13.65 -19.48 -17.68
N GLU A 36 13.51 -20.26 -16.59
CA GLU A 36 14.61 -20.60 -15.69
C GLU A 36 14.88 -22.11 -15.79
N ASP A 37 15.99 -22.45 -16.44
CA ASP A 37 16.58 -23.79 -16.45
C ASP A 37 17.09 -24.17 -15.06
N ILE A 38 16.35 -25.03 -14.34
CA ILE A 38 16.90 -25.82 -13.23
C ILE A 38 16.52 -27.29 -13.44
N LYS A 39 17.52 -28.10 -13.78
CA LYS A 39 17.45 -29.57 -13.80
C LYS A 39 17.63 -30.10 -12.38
N ASP A 40 16.69 -30.89 -11.87
CA ASP A 40 17.01 -32.05 -11.02
C ASP A 40 15.80 -32.98 -10.75
N GLN A 41 16.13 -34.15 -10.22
CA GLN A 41 15.60 -35.48 -10.51
C GLN A 41 14.18 -35.87 -10.03
N LYS A 42 13.67 -36.91 -10.72
CA LYS A 42 12.45 -37.70 -10.48
C LYS A 42 12.49 -38.46 -9.14
N VAL A 43 11.50 -38.22 -8.28
CA VAL A 43 11.08 -39.14 -7.21
C VAL A 43 9.56 -39.27 -7.21
N GLU A 44 9.08 -40.49 -7.44
CA GLU A 44 7.67 -40.87 -7.32
C GLU A 44 7.44 -41.54 -5.94
N SER A 45 6.50 -41.03 -5.15
CA SER A 45 5.40 -41.81 -4.55
C SER A 45 4.66 -41.03 -3.45
N SER A 46 3.33 -41.14 -3.49
CA SER A 46 2.37 -41.16 -2.37
C SER A 46 2.31 -39.96 -1.40
N GLY A 47 1.28 -39.11 -1.57
CA GLY A 47 0.93 -38.05 -0.59
C GLY A 47 0.24 -36.81 -1.18
N GLY A 48 -0.59 -36.98 -2.21
CA GLY A 48 -1.23 -35.87 -2.93
C GLY A 48 -2.44 -35.31 -2.18
N VAL A 49 -2.22 -34.29 -1.35
CA VAL A 49 -3.06 -33.08 -1.12
C VAL A 49 -2.48 -32.16 -0.03
N MET A 50 -1.54 -32.65 0.80
CA MET A 50 -0.88 -31.81 1.83
C MET A 50 0.35 -31.03 1.32
N ASN A 51 0.90 -31.36 0.15
CA ASN A 51 2.10 -30.67 -0.38
C ASN A 51 1.82 -29.28 -0.99
N LEU A 52 0.57 -28.90 -1.22
CA LEU A 52 0.24 -27.58 -1.81
C LEU A 52 0.30 -26.44 -0.78
N PHE A 53 0.13 -26.74 0.52
CA PHE A 53 0.18 -25.73 1.58
C PHE A 53 1.59 -25.51 2.15
N LYS A 54 2.57 -26.33 1.75
CA LYS A 54 3.97 -26.23 2.21
C LYS A 54 4.72 -25.01 1.63
N GLY A 55 4.18 -24.39 0.57
CA GLY A 55 4.74 -23.18 -0.06
C GLY A 55 4.18 -21.85 0.46
N LEU A 56 3.12 -21.87 1.28
CA LEU A 56 2.42 -20.65 1.73
C LEU A 56 2.84 -20.16 3.13
N VAL A 57 3.66 -20.94 3.84
CA VAL A 57 4.09 -20.63 5.22
C VAL A 57 5.52 -20.09 5.32
N SER A 58 6.26 -20.04 4.21
CA SER A 58 7.60 -19.47 4.18
C SER A 58 7.53 -18.03 3.70
N GLY A 59 7.26 -17.10 4.61
CA GLY A 59 7.39 -15.68 4.33
C GLY A 59 8.80 -15.39 3.85
N LYS A 60 8.95 -14.90 2.61
CA LYS A 60 10.25 -14.49 2.07
C LYS A 60 10.75 -13.30 2.88
N THR A 61 11.95 -13.41 3.44
CA THR A 61 12.65 -12.27 4.05
C THR A 61 13.25 -11.43 2.94
N LEU A 62 12.97 -10.12 2.94
CA LEU A 62 13.54 -9.20 1.96
C LEU A 62 15.03 -8.99 2.25
N THR A 63 15.89 -9.40 1.30
CA THR A 63 17.31 -9.07 1.29
C THR A 63 17.59 -7.82 0.47
N ILE A 64 18.82 -7.30 0.55
CA ILE A 64 19.22 -6.06 -0.14
C ILE A 64 19.15 -6.26 -1.67
N GLU A 65 19.56 -7.44 -2.14
CA GLU A 65 19.61 -7.79 -3.55
C GLU A 65 18.22 -7.73 -4.20
N ASP A 66 17.19 -8.23 -3.51
CA ASP A 66 15.80 -8.23 -3.99
C ASP A 66 15.21 -6.82 -4.11
N THR A 67 15.66 -5.90 -3.26
CA THR A 67 15.08 -4.56 -3.12
C THR A 67 15.77 -3.51 -4.00
N THR A 68 17.06 -3.69 -4.28
CA THR A 68 17.90 -2.76 -5.07
C THR A 68 17.28 -2.39 -6.42
N PRO A 69 16.88 -3.34 -7.31
CA PRO A 69 16.33 -2.98 -8.62
C PRO A 69 14.98 -2.26 -8.54
N VAL A 70 14.22 -2.47 -7.45
CA VAL A 70 12.95 -1.79 -7.23
C VAL A 70 13.18 -0.36 -6.73
N LEU A 71 14.15 -0.17 -5.82
CA LEU A 71 14.51 1.14 -5.27
C LEU A 71 15.13 2.07 -6.32
N GLU A 72 15.92 1.53 -7.26
CA GLU A 72 16.46 2.32 -8.37
C GLU A 72 15.37 2.84 -9.31
N LYS A 73 14.44 1.96 -9.73
CA LYS A 73 13.28 2.38 -10.55
C LYS A 73 12.40 3.40 -9.82
N LEU A 74 12.27 3.24 -8.50
CA LEU A 74 11.50 4.16 -7.67
C LEU A 74 12.14 5.54 -7.62
N LYS A 75 13.47 5.59 -7.47
CA LYS A 75 14.24 6.84 -7.50
C LYS A 75 14.00 7.60 -8.80
N ASP A 76 14.15 6.94 -9.94
CA ASP A 76 13.97 7.58 -11.25
C ASP A 76 12.54 8.10 -11.42
N HIS A 77 11.55 7.35 -10.91
CA HIS A 77 10.16 7.77 -10.91
C HIS A 77 9.88 8.99 -10.01
N LEU A 78 10.57 9.11 -8.87
CA LEU A 78 10.47 10.29 -8.00
C LEU A 78 11.09 11.53 -8.65
N ILE A 79 12.26 11.36 -9.28
CA ILE A 79 12.93 12.45 -10.00
C ILE A 79 12.06 12.93 -11.17
N ALA A 80 11.47 12.01 -11.93
CA ALA A 80 10.53 12.34 -13.00
C ALA A 80 9.28 13.10 -12.50
N LYS A 81 8.91 12.93 -11.22
CA LYS A 81 7.83 13.68 -10.55
C LYS A 81 8.29 15.01 -9.94
N ASN A 82 9.46 15.52 -10.35
CA ASN A 82 10.01 16.78 -9.88
C ASN A 82 10.41 16.77 -8.40
N VAL A 83 10.75 15.60 -7.85
CA VAL A 83 11.41 15.50 -6.55
C VAL A 83 12.90 15.75 -6.75
N ALA A 84 13.49 16.59 -5.90
CA ALA A 84 14.93 16.85 -5.93
C ALA A 84 15.72 15.54 -5.82
N ALA A 85 16.76 15.37 -6.65
CA ALA A 85 17.53 14.13 -6.72
C ALA A 85 18.06 13.70 -5.34
N ASP A 86 18.69 14.60 -4.60
CA ASP A 86 19.21 14.34 -3.23
C ASP A 86 18.10 13.84 -2.28
N VAL A 87 16.89 14.40 -2.36
CA VAL A 87 15.76 13.97 -1.55
C VAL A 87 15.27 12.59 -1.97
N ALA A 88 15.21 12.32 -3.28
CA ALA A 88 14.84 11.00 -3.80
C ALA A 88 15.83 9.91 -3.35
N TYR A 89 17.14 10.19 -3.38
CA TYR A 89 18.17 9.28 -2.86
C TYR A 89 17.95 8.97 -1.37
N LYS A 90 17.89 9.99 -0.53
CA LYS A 90 17.68 9.84 0.93
C LYS A 90 16.39 9.09 1.26
N LEU A 91 15.34 9.28 0.46
CA LEU A 91 14.07 8.60 0.63
C LEU A 91 14.18 7.12 0.27
N CYS A 92 14.80 6.77 -0.86
CA CYS A 92 15.02 5.38 -1.25
C CYS A 92 15.92 4.64 -0.24
N ASP A 93 16.96 5.28 0.28
CA ASP A 93 17.82 4.70 1.32
C ASP A 93 17.04 4.43 2.62
N SER A 94 16.22 5.39 3.05
CA SER A 94 15.37 5.24 4.25
C SER A 94 14.35 4.13 4.09
N VAL A 95 13.76 3.99 2.90
CA VAL A 95 12.82 2.91 2.57
C VAL A 95 13.55 1.56 2.55
N GLY A 96 14.72 1.48 1.90
CA GLY A 96 15.55 0.29 1.85
C GLY A 96 15.92 -0.23 3.24
N ALA A 97 16.37 0.67 4.13
CA ALA A 97 16.66 0.34 5.52
C ALA A 97 15.43 -0.19 6.30
N LYS A 98 14.23 0.29 5.97
CA LYS A 98 12.98 -0.11 6.65
C LYS A 98 12.41 -1.44 6.18
N ILE A 99 12.62 -1.79 4.91
CA ILE A 99 12.13 -3.04 4.33
C ILE A 99 13.13 -4.19 4.45
N HIS A 100 14.41 -3.87 4.65
CA HIS A 100 15.45 -4.88 4.86
C HIS A 100 15.14 -5.76 6.08
N GLY A 101 15.23 -7.08 5.91
CA GLY A 101 14.94 -8.04 6.97
C GLY A 101 13.45 -8.18 7.30
N LYS A 102 12.55 -7.49 6.58
CA LYS A 102 11.11 -7.63 6.76
C LYS A 102 10.63 -8.90 6.08
N VAL A 103 9.85 -9.70 6.80
CA VAL A 103 9.20 -10.91 6.29
C VAL A 103 7.92 -10.50 5.56
N LEU A 104 7.79 -10.91 4.30
CA LEU A 104 6.58 -10.69 3.51
C LEU A 104 5.45 -11.60 3.99
N GLY A 105 4.24 -11.02 4.11
CA GLY A 105 3.02 -11.79 4.37
C GLY A 105 2.54 -12.58 3.15
N THR A 106 1.67 -13.57 3.35
CA THR A 106 1.22 -14.53 2.33
C THR A 106 0.64 -13.90 1.06
N PHE A 107 0.07 -12.69 1.17
CA PHE A 107 -0.53 -11.95 0.05
C PHE A 107 0.20 -10.64 -0.28
N GLN A 108 1.44 -10.45 0.21
CA GLN A 108 2.23 -9.27 -0.06
C GLN A 108 3.31 -9.54 -1.10
N THR A 109 3.45 -8.60 -2.04
CA THR A 109 4.56 -8.60 -3.02
C THR A 109 5.62 -7.58 -2.59
N VAL A 110 6.87 -7.80 -3.01
CA VAL A 110 7.99 -6.86 -2.79
C VAL A 110 7.58 -5.43 -3.17
N SER A 111 7.05 -5.25 -4.38
CA SER A 111 6.61 -3.95 -4.89
C SER A 111 5.53 -3.31 -4.02
N SER A 112 4.56 -4.09 -3.52
CA SER A 112 3.51 -3.56 -2.64
C SER A 112 4.07 -3.11 -1.28
N THR A 113 5.00 -3.86 -0.71
CA THR A 113 5.64 -3.55 0.56
C THR A 113 6.55 -2.33 0.45
N VAL A 114 7.33 -2.23 -0.64
CA VAL A 114 8.15 -1.04 -0.95
C VAL A 114 7.27 0.19 -1.10
N LYS A 115 6.16 0.08 -1.87
CA LYS A 115 5.23 1.19 -2.08
C LYS A 115 4.61 1.67 -0.76
N ALA A 116 4.19 0.75 0.11
CA ALA A 116 3.64 1.11 1.42
C ALA A 116 4.68 1.80 2.31
N ALA A 117 5.92 1.29 2.33
CA ALA A 117 7.01 1.89 3.10
C ALA A 117 7.39 3.29 2.56
N LEU A 118 7.35 3.48 1.24
CA LEU A 118 7.55 4.79 0.61
C LEU A 118 6.46 5.78 1.03
N GLU A 119 5.20 5.38 0.95
CA GLU A 119 4.07 6.24 1.31
C GLU A 119 4.16 6.72 2.76
N GLU A 120 4.49 5.81 3.68
CA GLU A 120 4.69 6.16 5.09
C GLU A 120 5.86 7.13 5.29
N SER A 121 6.95 6.94 4.56
CA SER A 121 8.13 7.81 4.62
C SER A 121 7.83 9.21 4.06
N LEU A 122 7.08 9.28 2.95
CA LEU A 122 6.60 10.54 2.38
C LEU A 122 5.65 11.26 3.33
N LEU A 123 4.71 10.55 3.96
CA LEU A 123 3.82 11.13 4.96
C LEU A 123 4.61 11.66 6.16
N ALA A 124 5.64 10.94 6.63
CA ALA A 124 6.47 11.40 7.71
C ALA A 124 7.24 12.69 7.36
N LEU A 125 7.71 12.82 6.11
CA LEU A 125 8.40 14.02 5.63
C LEU A 125 7.45 15.21 5.39
N LEU A 126 6.26 14.96 4.83
CA LEU A 126 5.28 15.98 4.50
C LEU A 126 4.47 16.44 5.73
N ARG A 127 4.47 15.65 6.80
CA ARG A 127 3.83 16.04 8.06
C ARG A 127 4.64 17.14 8.73
N PRO A 128 4.06 18.35 8.93
CA PRO A 128 4.75 19.41 9.62
C PRO A 128 4.95 19.03 11.09
N LYS A 129 6.15 19.26 11.64
CA LYS A 129 6.44 19.04 13.07
C LYS A 129 5.87 20.15 13.97
N ARG A 130 5.68 21.34 13.41
CA ARG A 130 5.13 22.52 14.09
C ARG A 130 3.78 22.87 13.47
N GLN A 131 2.77 23.05 14.30
CA GLN A 131 1.49 23.63 13.88
C GLN A 131 1.63 25.16 13.94
N VAL A 132 1.22 25.85 12.87
CA VAL A 132 1.23 27.31 12.79
C VAL A 132 -0.21 27.79 12.88
N ASP A 133 -0.55 28.49 13.96
CA ASP A 133 -1.87 29.10 14.15
C ASP A 133 -1.78 30.60 13.84
N VAL A 134 -2.00 30.94 12.59
CA VAL A 134 -1.91 32.31 12.07
C VAL A 134 -2.94 33.22 12.75
N LEU A 135 -4.12 32.71 13.12
CA LEU A 135 -5.18 33.52 13.72
C LEU A 135 -4.81 33.95 15.13
N ARG A 136 -4.27 33.00 15.92
CA ARG A 136 -3.76 33.29 17.25
C ARG A 136 -2.61 34.29 17.19
N GLU A 137 -1.64 34.07 16.29
CA GLU A 137 -0.50 34.98 16.13
C GLU A 137 -0.94 36.40 15.68
N ALA A 138 -1.93 36.51 14.81
CA ALA A 138 -2.47 37.80 14.36
C ALA A 138 -3.27 38.54 15.46
N LEU A 139 -4.08 37.83 16.25
CA LEU A 139 -4.81 38.41 17.38
C LEU A 139 -3.86 38.94 18.45
N GLU A 140 -2.78 38.22 18.73
CA GLU A 140 -1.76 38.65 19.67
C GLU A 140 -1.04 39.92 19.19
N ALA A 141 -0.67 39.98 17.91
CA ALA A 141 -0.09 41.19 17.30
C ALA A 141 -1.04 42.40 17.40
N LYS A 142 -2.35 42.19 17.15
CA LYS A 142 -3.38 43.22 17.31
C LYS A 142 -3.48 43.72 18.75
N ARG A 143 -3.43 42.83 19.76
CA ARG A 143 -3.44 43.22 21.19
C ARG A 143 -2.21 44.02 21.57
N GLN A 144 -1.07 43.77 20.91
CA GLN A 144 0.18 44.50 21.09
C GLN A 144 0.23 45.81 20.28
N GLY A 145 -0.82 46.15 19.51
CA GLY A 145 -0.87 47.35 18.69
C GLY A 145 0.09 47.34 17.50
N ARG A 146 0.58 46.16 17.08
CA ARG A 146 1.52 46.02 15.96
C ARG A 146 0.91 45.19 14.82
N PRO A 147 1.30 45.45 13.56
CA PRO A 147 0.86 44.63 12.43
C PRO A 147 1.47 43.22 12.49
N PHE A 148 0.72 42.23 11.97
CA PHE A 148 1.21 40.88 11.74
C PHE A 148 1.90 40.82 10.37
N VAL A 149 3.17 40.39 10.32
CA VAL A 149 4.00 40.37 9.11
C VAL A 149 4.36 38.93 8.78
N VAL A 150 4.14 38.54 7.53
CA VAL A 150 4.57 37.26 6.95
C VAL A 150 5.67 37.57 5.93
N THR A 151 6.79 36.86 5.98
CA THR A 151 7.95 37.02 5.09
C THR A 151 8.14 35.78 4.23
#